data_AF-A0A5C5S839-F1
#
_entry.id   AF-A0A5C5S839-F1
#
_cell.length_a   1.000
_cell.length_b   1.000
_cell.length_c   1.000
_cell.angle_alpha   90.00
_cell.angle_beta   90.00
_cell.angle_gamma   90.00
#
_symmetry.space_group_name_H-M   'P 1'
#
loop_
_entity.id
_entity.type
_entity.pdbx_description
1 polymer ?
#
loop_
_entity_poly.entity_id
_entity_poly.type
_entity_poly.pdbx_seq_one_letter_code
_entity_poly.pdbx_strand_id
1 'polypeptide(L)'
;MLTNLHLLFIARQGYWKEEKEISPKHLWVYLLPYLAWSAFLLFLYLFFRSEVLTFLASYQFLGPISYRQLTEVLLYGSVLVGISYENFYLVKTKTPETLGLFFAVPAGQLALLLWWRNAIIILPALVAGLFFTPWLPLLLFVVTQTLSFPLLNRFYRLGQSLQLSRNWASDWQYIRTVVDDLTLIKAALLPLASLFLFFLWLRTGSDLDFLNPTKTSPLFTALFVGSLAFYAKSPAYYFLSLWQDFPYLQVLGLNLTRFLLPKLLGLALLSYGLVALPFLVYYGCWQGADLGQMLSLALALWLLYGLLQSFQWRESLFFKGKYMAHAKEIEAYRLPLVYYVRRICLSLSLTAFAFLFARQTSLPLFIGFALVSLVVQALNYRYFLKQYHY
;
A
#
# COMPACT_ATOMS: atom_id res chain seq x y z
N MET A 1 -29.36 7.01 12.68
CA MET A 1 -27.94 6.80 13.09
C MET A 1 -27.22 5.78 12.21
N LEU A 2 -27.71 4.54 12.07
CA LEU A 2 -27.12 3.53 11.16
C LEU A 2 -27.01 4.00 9.71
N THR A 3 -28.03 4.68 9.18
CA THR A 3 -28.01 5.26 7.82
C THR A 3 -26.88 6.30 7.67
N ASN A 4 -26.68 7.18 8.64
CA ASN A 4 -25.62 8.19 8.60
C ASN A 4 -24.23 7.56 8.77
N LEU A 5 -24.12 6.48 9.55
CA LEU A 5 -22.90 5.69 9.64
C LEU A 5 -22.59 4.99 8.31
N HIS A 6 -23.61 4.44 7.64
CA HIS A 6 -23.48 3.88 6.31
C HIS A 6 -23.05 4.91 5.28
N LEU A 7 -23.63 6.12 5.31
CA LEU A 7 -23.19 7.25 4.48
C LEU A 7 -21.71 7.61 4.72
N LEU A 8 -21.21 7.56 5.96
CA LEU A 8 -19.80 7.78 6.25
C LEU A 8 -18.89 6.69 5.67
N PHE A 9 -19.31 5.42 5.68
CA PHE A 9 -18.55 4.33 5.06
C PHE A 9 -18.59 4.35 3.54
N ILE A 10 -19.70 4.79 2.94
CA ILE A 10 -19.81 5.03 1.49
C ILE A 10 -18.97 6.24 1.08
N ALA A 11 -19.08 7.36 1.80
CA ALA A 11 -18.27 8.55 1.55
C ALA A 11 -16.77 8.25 1.63
N ARG A 12 -16.36 7.34 2.53
CA ARG A 12 -14.98 6.84 2.61
C ARG A 12 -14.50 6.11 1.34
N GLN A 13 -15.40 5.52 0.56
CA GLN A 13 -15.07 4.85 -0.70
C GLN A 13 -14.95 5.79 -1.91
N GLY A 14 -15.43 7.02 -1.82
CA GLY A 14 -15.37 7.99 -2.92
C GLY A 14 -16.23 7.67 -4.14
N TYR A 15 -16.91 6.52 -4.17
CA TYR A 15 -17.71 6.07 -5.30
C TYR A 15 -19.11 5.68 -4.85
N TRP A 16 -20.08 6.38 -5.43
CA TRP A 16 -21.49 6.06 -5.35
C TRP A 16 -21.73 5.08 -6.48
N LYS A 17 -21.97 3.81 -6.12
CA LYS A 17 -22.47 2.85 -7.11
C LYS A 17 -23.76 3.43 -7.67
N GLU A 18 -24.03 3.26 -8.96
CA GLU A 18 -25.28 3.70 -9.63
C GLU A 18 -26.56 3.01 -9.07
N GLU A 19 -26.48 2.39 -7.90
CA GLU A 19 -27.64 1.92 -7.16
C GLU A 19 -28.43 3.14 -6.69
N LYS A 20 -29.66 3.25 -7.19
CA LYS A 20 -30.56 4.38 -6.97
C LYS A 20 -30.93 4.60 -5.49
N GLU A 21 -30.65 3.64 -4.61
CA GLU A 21 -31.01 3.72 -3.18
C GLU A 21 -29.90 3.20 -2.26
N ILE A 22 -29.58 3.98 -1.23
CA ILE A 22 -28.59 3.63 -0.19
C ILE A 22 -29.30 2.85 0.91
N SER A 23 -29.29 1.52 0.82
CA SER A 23 -29.88 0.67 1.87
C SER A 23 -28.90 0.44 3.03
N PRO A 24 -29.24 0.76 4.28
CA PRO A 24 -28.39 0.49 5.45
C PRO A 24 -28.14 -1.01 5.67
N LYS A 25 -28.88 -1.90 5.00
CA LYS A 25 -28.64 -3.35 5.00
C LYS A 25 -27.27 -3.71 4.44
N HIS A 26 -26.70 -2.87 3.56
CA HIS A 26 -25.36 -3.09 3.00
C HIS A 26 -24.21 -2.65 3.91
N LEU A 27 -24.50 -1.97 5.03
CA LEU A 27 -23.48 -1.55 6.01
C LEU A 27 -22.62 -2.74 6.47
N TRP A 28 -23.22 -3.91 6.64
CA TRP A 28 -22.50 -5.12 7.07
C TRP A 28 -21.34 -5.50 6.17
N VAL A 29 -21.41 -5.24 4.86
CA VAL A 29 -20.31 -5.49 3.92
C VAL A 29 -19.07 -4.70 4.35
N TYR A 30 -19.26 -3.45 4.80
CA TYR A 30 -18.20 -2.56 5.25
C TYR A 30 -17.63 -2.95 6.62
N LEU A 31 -18.49 -3.42 7.53
CA LEU A 31 -18.12 -3.79 8.89
C LEU A 31 -17.41 -5.15 8.95
N LEU A 32 -17.79 -6.09 8.08
CA LEU A 32 -17.39 -7.49 8.17
C LEU A 32 -15.88 -7.74 8.31
N PRO A 33 -14.97 -7.07 7.57
CA PRO A 33 -13.54 -7.35 7.72
C PRO A 33 -13.02 -6.99 9.10
N TYR A 34 -13.47 -5.86 9.67
CA TYR A 34 -13.06 -5.43 11.00
C TYR A 34 -13.58 -6.39 12.06
N LEU A 35 -14.87 -6.76 11.97
CA LEU A 35 -15.48 -7.70 12.89
C LEU A 35 -14.87 -9.11 12.79
N ALA A 36 -14.59 -9.61 11.58
CA ALA A 36 -13.98 -10.92 11.36
C ALA A 36 -12.56 -10.99 11.91
N TRP A 37 -11.73 -9.97 11.64
CA TRP A 37 -10.38 -9.90 12.21
C TRP A 37 -10.40 -9.76 13.74
N SER A 38 -11.30 -8.94 14.28
CA SER A 38 -11.50 -8.83 15.73
C SER A 38 -11.94 -10.16 16.35
N ALA A 39 -12.89 -10.87 15.73
CA ALA A 39 -13.35 -12.16 16.22
C ALA A 39 -12.23 -13.22 16.17
N PHE A 40 -11.44 -13.24 15.09
CA PHE A 40 -10.28 -14.12 14.97
C PHE A 40 -9.22 -13.83 16.03
N LEU A 41 -8.87 -12.56 16.25
CA LEU A 41 -7.91 -12.16 17.29
C LEU A 41 -8.43 -12.46 18.70
N LEU A 42 -9.73 -12.28 18.94
CA LEU A 42 -10.37 -12.64 20.20
C LEU A 42 -10.33 -14.16 20.42
N PHE A 43 -10.59 -14.95 19.39
CA PHE A 43 -10.45 -16.40 19.44
C PHE A 43 -9.01 -16.81 19.80
N LEU A 44 -8.01 -16.24 19.13
CA LEU A 44 -6.61 -16.49 19.46
C LEU A 44 -6.28 -16.08 20.91
N TYR A 45 -6.86 -14.99 21.40
CA TYR A 45 -6.67 -14.55 22.78
C TYR A 45 -7.31 -15.49 23.80
N LEU A 46 -8.50 -16.02 23.51
CA LEU A 46 -9.20 -16.90 24.44
C LEU A 46 -8.57 -18.29 24.51
N PHE A 47 -8.09 -18.82 23.39
CA PHE A 47 -7.67 -20.23 23.28
C PHE A 47 -6.16 -20.44 23.14
N PHE A 48 -5.41 -19.44 22.66
CA PHE A 48 -3.99 -19.59 22.29
C PHE A 48 -3.10 -18.47 22.83
N ARG A 49 -3.52 -17.76 23.88
CA ARG A 49 -2.79 -16.60 24.41
C ARG A 49 -1.38 -16.95 24.85
N SER A 50 -1.23 -18.02 25.64
CA SER A 50 0.06 -18.48 26.16
C SER A 50 1.02 -18.83 25.04
N GLU A 51 0.54 -19.54 24.03
CA GLU A 51 1.27 -20.04 22.88
C GLU A 51 1.75 -18.87 22.02
N VAL A 52 0.86 -17.92 21.72
CA VAL A 52 1.20 -16.72 20.96
C VAL A 52 2.23 -15.86 21.70
N LEU A 53 2.05 -15.61 23.00
CA LEU A 53 2.99 -14.79 23.76
C LEU A 53 4.35 -15.46 23.95
N THR A 54 4.36 -16.78 24.15
CA THR A 54 5.61 -17.57 24.25
C THR A 54 6.35 -17.55 22.94
N PHE A 55 5.65 -17.78 21.82
CA PHE A 55 6.22 -17.68 20.47
C PHE A 55 6.82 -16.30 20.21
N LEU A 56 6.09 -15.22 20.50
CA LEU A 56 6.60 -13.86 20.29
C LEU A 56 7.79 -13.51 21.19
N ALA A 57 7.87 -14.12 22.38
CA ALA A 57 8.97 -13.89 23.33
C ALA A 57 10.21 -14.76 23.01
N SER A 58 10.04 -15.94 22.41
CA SER A 58 11.13 -16.86 22.12
C SER A 58 12.04 -16.40 20.97
N TYR A 59 11.56 -15.49 20.12
CA TYR A 59 12.35 -14.93 19.03
C TYR A 59 12.77 -13.50 19.32
N GLN A 60 13.99 -13.16 18.90
CA GLN A 60 14.53 -11.80 18.99
C GLN A 60 14.58 -11.11 17.63
N PHE A 61 14.19 -9.85 17.66
CA PHE A 61 14.33 -8.86 16.61
C PHE A 61 15.57 -7.99 16.87
N LEU A 62 16.51 -7.96 15.91
CA LEU A 62 17.75 -7.17 15.99
C LEU A 62 18.71 -7.49 17.14
N GLY A 63 18.43 -8.50 17.98
CA GLY A 63 19.19 -8.80 19.20
C GLY A 63 18.53 -8.23 20.46
N PRO A 64 18.43 -6.90 20.67
CA PRO A 64 17.95 -6.38 21.94
C PRO A 64 16.42 -6.31 22.07
N ILE A 65 15.67 -6.46 20.98
CA ILE A 65 14.22 -6.28 20.97
C ILE A 65 13.56 -7.66 20.77
N SER A 66 12.62 -8.08 21.61
CA SER A 66 11.85 -9.30 21.32
C SER A 66 10.80 -9.05 20.24
N TYR A 67 10.39 -10.06 19.47
CA TYR A 67 9.25 -9.91 18.55
C TYR A 67 7.98 -9.49 19.29
N ARG A 68 7.84 -9.86 20.57
CA ARG A 68 6.82 -9.35 21.48
C ARG A 68 6.86 -7.82 21.60
N GLN A 69 8.01 -7.25 21.96
CA GLN A 69 8.18 -5.80 22.09
C GLN A 69 7.96 -5.07 20.75
N LEU A 70 8.43 -5.65 19.64
CA LEU A 70 8.18 -5.07 18.32
C LEU A 70 6.69 -5.06 17.99
N THR A 71 5.99 -6.18 18.20
CA THR A 71 4.56 -6.31 17.94
C THR A 71 3.77 -5.32 18.77
N GLU A 72 4.17 -5.13 20.03
CA GLU A 72 3.59 -4.17 20.95
C GLU A 72 3.74 -2.72 20.45
N VAL A 73 4.94 -2.32 20.04
CA VAL A 73 5.20 -0.98 19.48
C VAL A 73 4.42 -0.76 18.18
N LEU A 74 4.43 -1.74 17.27
CA LEU A 74 3.69 -1.67 16.01
C LEU A 74 2.19 -1.58 16.23
N LEU A 75 1.66 -2.33 17.20
CA LEU A 75 0.25 -2.29 17.57
C LEU A 75 -0.14 -0.88 18.02
N TYR A 76 0.58 -0.32 18.98
CA TYR A 76 0.27 1.01 19.52
C TYR A 76 0.47 2.12 18.48
N GLY A 77 1.54 2.02 17.68
CA GLY A 77 1.79 2.93 16.56
C GLY A 77 0.67 2.87 15.51
N SER A 78 0.12 1.69 15.24
CA SER A 78 -0.96 1.51 14.27
C SER A 78 -2.27 2.20 14.69
N VAL A 79 -2.58 2.24 15.99
CA VAL A 79 -3.73 2.98 16.53
C VAL A 79 -3.56 4.48 16.23
N LEU A 80 -2.39 5.03 16.59
CA LEU A 80 -2.10 6.45 16.41
C LEU A 80 -2.15 6.86 14.94
N VAL A 81 -1.43 6.13 14.09
CA VAL A 81 -1.32 6.42 12.66
C VAL A 81 -2.66 6.16 11.96
N GLY A 82 -3.35 5.07 12.28
CA GLY A 82 -4.62 4.69 11.66
C GLY A 82 -5.71 5.74 11.89
N ILE A 83 -5.88 6.21 13.13
CA ILE A 83 -6.89 7.23 13.45
C ILE A 83 -6.52 8.57 12.82
N SER A 84 -5.24 8.97 12.94
CA SER A 84 -4.76 10.23 12.37
C SER A 84 -4.95 10.25 10.84
N TYR A 85 -4.66 9.13 10.18
CA TYR A 85 -4.89 8.95 8.75
C TYR A 85 -6.38 9.04 8.40
N GLU A 86 -7.26 8.33 9.13
CA GLU A 86 -8.69 8.37 8.88
C GLU A 86 -9.30 9.78 9.07
N ASN A 87 -8.82 10.53 10.05
CA ASN A 87 -9.29 11.88 10.35
C ASN A 87 -8.67 12.93 9.41
N PHE A 88 -7.43 12.76 8.97
CA PHE A 88 -6.80 13.65 7.98
C PHE A 88 -7.62 13.73 6.70
N TYR A 89 -8.08 12.58 6.19
CA TYR A 89 -8.87 12.58 4.97
C TYR A 89 -10.22 13.25 5.13
N LEU A 90 -10.90 13.13 6.28
CA LEU A 90 -12.17 13.86 6.49
C LEU A 90 -12.01 15.38 6.39
N VAL A 91 -10.92 15.89 6.95
CA VAL A 91 -10.56 17.31 6.88
C VAL A 91 -10.25 17.70 5.43
N LYS A 92 -9.44 16.88 4.75
CA LYS A 92 -9.06 17.10 3.36
C LYS A 92 -10.26 17.11 2.40
N THR A 93 -11.21 16.20 2.58
CA THR A 93 -12.41 16.04 1.73
C THR A 93 -13.60 16.89 2.17
N LYS A 94 -13.45 17.73 3.22
CA LYS A 94 -14.54 18.55 3.79
C LYS A 94 -15.82 17.74 4.06
N THR A 95 -15.65 16.50 4.52
CA THR A 95 -16.77 15.59 4.78
C THR A 95 -17.71 16.10 5.88
N PRO A 96 -17.21 16.71 6.98
CA PRO A 96 -18.07 17.35 7.98
C PRO A 96 -19.02 18.40 7.38
N GLU A 97 -18.49 19.30 6.55
CA GLU A 97 -19.26 20.37 5.90
C GLU A 97 -20.26 19.78 4.91
N THR A 98 -19.84 18.78 4.13
CA THR A 98 -20.70 18.10 3.14
C THR A 98 -21.88 17.39 3.81
N LEU A 99 -21.63 16.66 4.91
CA LEU A 99 -22.69 15.97 5.65
C LEU A 99 -23.62 16.94 6.38
N GLY A 100 -23.10 18.06 6.87
CA GLY A 100 -23.91 19.12 7.46
C GLY A 100 -24.85 19.78 6.44
N LEU A 101 -24.30 20.16 5.28
CA LEU A 101 -25.03 20.91 4.25
C LEU A 101 -26.02 20.04 3.46
N PHE A 102 -25.61 18.87 2.98
CA PHE A 102 -26.42 18.05 2.06
C PHE A 102 -27.27 17.00 2.76
N PHE A 103 -26.89 16.59 3.97
CA PHE A 103 -27.59 15.53 4.72
C PHE A 103 -28.13 15.99 6.07
N ALA A 104 -28.06 17.31 6.35
CA ALA A 104 -28.57 17.94 7.56
C ALA A 104 -28.10 17.26 8.87
N VAL A 105 -26.87 16.72 8.89
CA VAL A 105 -26.32 16.04 10.07
C VAL A 105 -25.80 17.09 11.07
N PRO A 106 -26.35 17.19 12.30
CA PRO A 106 -25.88 18.15 13.30
C PRO A 106 -24.45 17.86 13.76
N ALA A 107 -23.70 18.89 14.15
CA ALA A 107 -22.30 18.76 14.58
C ALA A 107 -22.09 17.78 15.75
N GLY A 108 -22.97 17.78 16.75
CA GLY A 108 -22.92 16.84 17.87
C GLY A 108 -23.14 15.39 17.43
N GLN A 109 -24.07 15.16 16.49
CA GLN A 109 -24.30 13.83 15.92
C GLN A 109 -23.12 13.38 15.05
N LEU A 110 -22.51 14.29 14.31
CA LEU A 110 -21.32 14.01 13.51
C LEU A 110 -20.15 13.56 14.38
N ALA A 111 -19.86 14.27 15.48
CA ALA A 111 -18.78 13.89 16.40
C ALA A 111 -18.94 12.46 16.91
N LEU A 112 -20.16 12.10 17.30
CA LEU A 112 -20.51 10.76 17.76
C LEU A 112 -20.39 9.72 16.64
N LEU A 113 -20.85 10.02 15.42
CA LEU A 113 -20.70 9.14 14.26
C LEU A 113 -19.23 8.88 13.89
N LEU A 114 -18.38 9.92 13.95
CA LEU A 114 -16.94 9.80 13.70
C LEU A 114 -16.25 8.94 14.75
N TRP A 115 -16.70 9.03 16.01
CA TRP A 115 -16.24 8.19 17.09
C TRP A 115 -16.56 6.71 16.84
N TRP A 116 -17.82 6.40 16.50
CA TRP A 116 -18.24 5.03 16.16
C TRP A 116 -17.49 4.47 14.96
N ARG A 117 -17.35 5.26 13.88
CA ARG A 117 -16.61 4.85 12.70
C ARG A 117 -15.17 4.46 13.04
N ASN A 118 -14.47 5.30 13.79
CA ASN A 118 -13.07 5.03 14.13
C ASN A 118 -12.95 3.84 15.08
N ALA A 119 -13.82 3.73 16.08
CA ALA A 119 -13.87 2.57 16.97
C ALA A 119 -14.00 1.25 16.18
N ILE A 120 -14.87 1.22 15.16
CA ILE A 120 -15.03 0.05 14.28
C ILE A 120 -13.74 -0.24 13.50
N ILE A 121 -13.12 0.80 12.90
CA ILE A 121 -11.92 0.63 12.07
C ILE A 121 -10.74 0.10 12.90
N ILE A 122 -10.56 0.60 14.12
CA ILE A 122 -9.45 0.19 15.00
C ILE A 122 -9.79 -1.01 15.90
N LEU A 123 -11.00 -1.56 15.81
CA LEU A 123 -11.45 -2.67 16.66
C LEU A 123 -10.46 -3.86 16.64
N PRO A 124 -9.87 -4.27 15.50
CA PRO A 124 -8.86 -5.34 15.51
C PRO A 124 -7.64 -4.99 16.38
N ALA A 125 -7.17 -3.74 16.34
CA ALA A 125 -6.05 -3.29 17.16
C ALA A 125 -6.42 -3.21 18.65
N LEU A 126 -7.65 -2.78 18.97
CA LEU A 126 -8.14 -2.79 20.36
C LEU A 126 -8.17 -4.22 20.93
N VAL A 127 -8.65 -5.19 20.15
CA VAL A 127 -8.69 -6.61 20.55
C VAL A 127 -7.27 -7.20 20.64
N ALA A 128 -6.38 -6.88 19.70
CA ALA A 128 -4.98 -7.28 19.78
C ALA A 128 -4.28 -6.70 21.03
N GLY A 129 -4.74 -5.55 21.52
CA GLY A 129 -4.32 -4.95 22.80
C GLY A 129 -4.49 -5.86 24.01
N LEU A 130 -5.46 -6.79 23.97
CA LEU A 130 -5.71 -7.74 25.06
C LEU A 130 -4.53 -8.68 25.32
N PHE A 131 -3.72 -8.98 24.29
CA PHE A 131 -2.51 -9.80 24.44
C PHE A 131 -1.41 -9.09 25.25
N PHE A 132 -1.41 -7.75 25.25
CA PHE A 132 -0.36 -6.91 25.84
C PHE A 132 -0.95 -6.07 26.99
N THR A 133 -0.91 -4.73 26.86
CA THR A 133 -1.54 -3.81 27.82
C THR A 133 -2.85 -3.27 27.24
N PRO A 134 -4.03 -3.75 27.68
CA PRO A 134 -5.30 -3.44 27.02
C PRO A 134 -5.74 -1.98 27.20
N TRP A 135 -5.32 -1.33 28.29
CA TRP A 135 -5.67 0.07 28.57
C TRP A 135 -4.96 1.05 27.64
N LEU A 136 -3.76 0.70 27.12
CA LEU A 136 -2.93 1.63 26.36
C LEU A 136 -3.50 1.90 24.95
N PRO A 137 -3.90 0.92 24.13
CA PRO A 137 -4.62 1.16 22.86
C PRO A 137 -5.90 1.98 23.05
N LEU A 138 -6.62 1.76 24.14
CA LEU A 138 -7.86 2.48 24.44
C LEU A 138 -7.56 3.95 24.76
N LEU A 139 -6.54 4.21 25.58
CA LEU A 139 -6.06 5.56 25.87
C LEU A 139 -5.57 6.25 24.59
N LEU A 140 -4.75 5.58 23.78
CA LEU A 140 -4.23 6.12 22.51
C LEU A 140 -5.37 6.43 21.54
N PHE A 141 -6.41 5.59 21.47
CA PHE A 141 -7.61 5.84 20.68
C PHE A 141 -8.34 7.11 21.14
N VAL A 142 -8.62 7.25 22.43
CA VAL A 142 -9.33 8.42 22.97
C VAL A 142 -8.51 9.70 22.74
N VAL A 143 -7.21 9.66 23.05
CA VAL A 143 -6.29 10.80 22.89
C VAL A 143 -6.18 11.20 21.42
N THR A 144 -5.97 10.27 20.49
CA THR A 144 -5.88 10.63 19.08
C THR A 144 -7.20 11.04 18.50
N GLN A 145 -8.32 10.43 18.88
CA GLN A 145 -9.63 10.82 18.40
C GLN A 145 -9.94 12.28 18.74
N THR A 146 -9.57 12.73 19.94
CA THR A 146 -9.79 14.09 20.43
C THR A 146 -8.77 15.09 19.86
N LEU A 147 -7.49 14.74 19.85
CA LEU A 147 -6.41 15.67 19.45
C LEU A 147 -6.19 15.74 17.94
N SER A 148 -6.56 14.71 17.17
CA SER A 148 -6.27 14.66 15.73
C SER A 148 -6.95 15.79 14.97
N PHE A 149 -8.24 16.05 15.15
CA PHE A 149 -8.95 17.13 14.44
C PHE A 149 -8.35 18.53 14.63
N PRO A 150 -8.10 19.04 15.86
CA PRO A 150 -7.51 20.36 16.03
C PRO A 150 -6.08 20.45 15.50
N LEU A 151 -5.27 19.40 15.67
CA LEU A 151 -3.89 19.37 15.17
C LEU A 151 -3.86 19.32 13.64
N LEU A 152 -4.63 18.42 13.02
CA LEU A 152 -4.68 18.27 11.57
C LEU A 152 -5.22 19.53 10.88
N ASN A 153 -6.21 20.22 11.47
CA ASN A 153 -6.67 21.50 10.95
C ASN A 153 -5.58 22.58 10.95
N ARG A 154 -4.71 22.62 11.97
CA ARG A 154 -3.56 23.54 11.99
C ARG A 154 -2.51 23.17 10.94
N PHE A 155 -2.14 21.89 10.88
CA PHE A 155 -1.16 21.39 9.90
C PHE A 155 -1.62 21.59 8.46
N TYR A 156 -2.90 21.32 8.18
CA TYR A 156 -3.46 21.48 6.84
C TYR A 156 -3.43 22.94 6.37
N ARG A 157 -3.78 23.89 7.24
CA ARG A 157 -3.69 25.33 6.95
C ARG A 157 -2.26 25.80 6.70
N LEU A 158 -1.30 25.33 7.53
CA LEU A 158 0.13 25.59 7.35
C LEU A 158 0.65 25.05 6.01
N GLY A 159 0.22 23.84 5.63
CA GLY A 159 0.56 23.23 4.36
C GLY A 159 0.06 24.05 3.16
N GLN A 160 -1.18 24.53 3.20
CA GLN A 160 -1.75 25.38 2.14
C GLN A 160 -0.99 26.71 2.00
N SER A 161 -0.60 27.35 3.11
CA SER A 161 0.17 28.60 3.05
C SER A 161 1.58 28.40 2.47
N LEU A 162 2.21 27.26 2.72
CA LEU A 162 3.55 26.93 2.19
C LEU A 162 3.50 26.51 0.71
N GLN A 163 2.39 25.93 0.25
CA GLN A 163 2.20 25.56 -1.15
C GLN A 163 2.00 26.77 -2.06
N LEU A 164 1.27 27.79 -1.59
CA LEU A 164 1.11 29.05 -2.32
C LEU A 164 2.43 29.82 -2.48
N SER A 165 3.44 29.54 -1.64
CA SER A 165 4.70 30.30 -1.60
C SER A 165 5.85 29.68 -2.41
N ARG A 166 5.66 28.51 -3.05
CA ARG A 166 6.76 27.75 -3.67
C ARG A 166 6.52 27.45 -5.15
N ASN A 167 7.15 28.24 -6.01
CA ASN A 167 7.27 28.01 -7.47
C ASN A 167 8.24 26.86 -7.77
N TRP A 168 7.84 25.61 -7.52
CA TRP A 168 8.56 24.44 -8.05
C TRP A 168 8.00 24.09 -9.43
N ALA A 169 8.84 23.50 -10.30
CA ALA A 169 8.54 23.21 -11.71
C ALA A 169 7.11 22.64 -11.93
N SER A 170 6.41 23.21 -12.91
CA SER A 170 4.98 23.00 -13.21
C SER A 170 4.55 21.54 -13.38
N ASP A 171 5.45 20.67 -13.85
CA ASP A 171 5.15 19.25 -14.11
C ASP A 171 5.02 18.39 -12.86
N TRP A 172 5.84 18.64 -11.82
CA TRP A 172 5.75 17.91 -10.55
C TRP A 172 4.57 18.40 -9.70
N GLN A 173 4.18 19.67 -9.87
CA GLN A 173 2.97 20.19 -9.24
C GLN A 173 1.74 19.42 -9.74
N TYR A 174 1.64 19.13 -11.04
CA TYR A 174 0.53 18.30 -11.57
C TYR A 174 0.51 16.89 -10.96
N ILE A 175 1.66 16.23 -10.82
CA ILE A 175 1.68 14.90 -10.19
C ILE A 175 1.24 15.00 -8.72
N ARG A 176 1.60 16.07 -7.99
CA ARG A 176 1.16 16.30 -6.61
C ARG A 176 -0.30 16.72 -6.47
N THR A 177 -0.91 17.27 -7.52
CA THR A 177 -2.36 17.52 -7.54
C THR A 177 -3.15 16.22 -7.73
N VAL A 178 -2.60 15.26 -8.48
CA VAL A 178 -3.26 13.97 -8.76
C VAL A 178 -2.94 12.92 -7.69
N VAL A 179 -1.68 12.82 -7.26
CA VAL A 179 -1.21 11.89 -6.23
C VAL A 179 -0.80 12.68 -4.99
N ASP A 180 -1.52 12.49 -3.90
CA ASP A 180 -1.25 13.23 -2.67
C ASP A 180 0.05 12.78 -1.98
N ASP A 181 0.69 13.73 -1.29
CA ASP A 181 2.00 13.52 -0.65
C ASP A 181 2.00 12.32 0.31
N LEU A 182 0.90 12.08 1.04
CA LEU A 182 0.79 10.91 1.93
C LEU A 182 0.80 9.59 1.16
N THR A 183 0.21 9.54 -0.03
CA THR A 183 0.22 8.35 -0.89
C THR A 183 1.60 8.15 -1.50
N LEU A 184 2.27 9.22 -1.90
CA LEU A 184 3.68 9.14 -2.35
C LEU A 184 4.58 8.64 -1.22
N ILE A 185 4.45 9.20 -0.02
CA ILE A 185 5.19 8.79 1.18
C ILE A 185 4.91 7.32 1.49
N LYS A 186 3.64 6.90 1.52
CA LYS A 186 3.27 5.50 1.78
C LYS A 186 3.81 4.56 0.72
N ALA A 187 3.64 4.89 -0.57
CA ALA A 187 4.09 4.06 -1.67
C ALA A 187 5.62 3.97 -1.76
N ALA A 188 6.35 4.95 -1.21
CA ALA A 188 7.81 4.90 -1.05
C ALA A 188 8.24 4.13 0.22
N LEU A 189 7.57 4.34 1.35
CA LEU A 189 7.92 3.73 2.63
C LEU A 189 7.61 2.24 2.68
N LEU A 190 6.57 1.76 2.02
CA LEU A 190 6.13 0.37 2.13
C LEU A 190 7.15 -0.62 1.50
N PRO A 191 7.71 -0.35 0.31
CA PRO A 191 8.82 -1.13 -0.24
C PRO A 191 10.08 -1.06 0.63
N LEU A 192 10.42 0.13 1.15
CA LEU A 192 11.59 0.33 2.03
C LEU A 192 11.44 -0.42 3.36
N ALA A 193 10.26 -0.39 3.96
CA ALA A 193 9.95 -1.14 5.17
C ALA A 193 10.00 -2.66 4.93
N SER A 194 9.52 -3.11 3.77
CA SER A 194 9.59 -4.52 3.37
C SER A 194 11.04 -4.99 3.18
N LEU A 195 11.87 -4.17 2.54
CA LEU A 195 13.31 -4.42 2.41
C LEU A 195 14.02 -4.39 3.77
N PHE A 196 13.68 -3.43 4.61
CA PHE A 196 14.22 -3.34 5.96
C PHE A 196 13.91 -4.62 6.74
N LEU A 197 12.65 -5.03 6.81
CA LEU A 197 12.25 -6.31 7.45
C LEU A 197 12.98 -7.52 6.82
N PHE A 198 13.18 -7.52 5.51
CA PHE A 198 13.93 -8.57 4.83
C PHE A 198 15.41 -8.61 5.26
N PHE A 199 16.11 -7.47 5.29
CA PHE A 199 17.51 -7.41 5.76
C PHE A 199 17.65 -7.80 7.23
N LEU A 200 16.63 -7.47 8.02
CA LEU A 200 16.59 -7.85 9.44
C LEU A 200 16.44 -9.36 9.62
N TRP A 201 15.53 -9.97 8.85
CA TRP A 201 15.37 -11.41 8.83
C TRP A 201 16.64 -12.13 8.36
N LEU A 202 17.32 -11.59 7.34
CA LEU A 202 18.62 -12.07 6.87
C LEU A 202 19.71 -12.04 7.94
N ARG A 203 19.68 -11.05 8.84
CA ARG A 203 20.67 -10.91 9.92
C ARG A 203 20.40 -11.83 11.11
N THR A 204 19.14 -12.19 11.38
CA THR A 204 18.74 -13.00 12.54
C THR A 204 18.60 -14.49 12.23
N GLY A 205 18.37 -14.87 10.97
CA GLY A 205 18.31 -16.28 10.56
C GLY A 205 19.69 -16.89 10.36
N SER A 206 20.16 -17.71 11.30
CA SER A 206 21.42 -18.46 11.20
C SER A 206 21.43 -19.53 10.10
N ASP A 207 20.25 -19.88 9.54
CA ASP A 207 20.07 -21.13 8.77
C ASP A 207 19.73 -20.92 7.27
N LEU A 208 19.78 -19.69 6.75
CA LEU A 208 19.46 -19.42 5.35
C LEU A 208 20.70 -19.52 4.45
N ASP A 209 21.29 -20.72 4.39
CA ASP A 209 22.39 -21.08 3.47
C ASP A 209 22.02 -20.83 1.98
N PHE A 210 20.72 -20.63 1.69
CA PHE A 210 20.16 -20.34 0.36
C PHE A 210 20.18 -18.85 -0.07
N LEU A 211 20.70 -17.93 0.75
CA LEU A 211 20.91 -16.52 0.35
C LEU A 211 22.39 -16.15 0.30
N ASN A 212 23.28 -17.14 0.45
CA ASN A 212 24.71 -16.94 0.34
C ASN A 212 25.07 -16.63 -1.14
N PRO A 213 25.65 -15.47 -1.46
CA PRO A 213 25.93 -15.02 -2.83
C PRO A 213 26.81 -15.99 -3.61
N THR A 214 27.65 -16.74 -2.89
CA THR A 214 28.57 -17.74 -3.42
C THR A 214 27.90 -19.07 -3.73
N LYS A 215 26.74 -19.36 -3.13
CA LYS A 215 26.00 -20.62 -3.28
C LYS A 215 24.69 -20.49 -4.07
N THR A 216 24.13 -19.28 -4.22
CA THR A 216 22.75 -19.09 -4.69
C THR A 216 22.63 -18.11 -5.85
N SER A 217 21.71 -18.42 -6.77
CA SER A 217 21.58 -17.64 -8.00
C SER A 217 21.05 -16.22 -7.74
N PRO A 218 21.64 -15.18 -8.36
CA PRO A 218 21.13 -13.81 -8.28
C PRO A 218 19.66 -13.67 -8.68
N LEU A 219 19.19 -14.51 -9.63
CA LEU A 219 17.80 -14.57 -10.04
C LEU A 219 16.87 -15.01 -8.89
N PHE A 220 17.25 -16.03 -8.13
CA PHE A 220 16.45 -16.48 -7.00
C PHE A 220 16.27 -15.38 -5.95
N THR A 221 17.38 -14.74 -5.58
CA THR A 221 17.40 -13.63 -4.63
C THR A 221 16.54 -12.47 -5.14
N ALA A 222 16.66 -12.11 -6.43
CA ALA A 222 15.82 -11.08 -7.04
C ALA A 222 14.33 -11.43 -7.06
N LEU A 223 13.98 -12.68 -7.37
CA LEU A 223 12.59 -13.15 -7.40
C LEU A 223 11.94 -13.09 -6.02
N PHE A 224 12.64 -13.55 -4.99
CA PHE A 224 12.15 -13.49 -3.63
C PHE A 224 12.00 -12.04 -3.15
N VAL A 225 13.08 -11.25 -3.24
CA VAL A 225 13.11 -9.88 -2.70
C VAL A 225 12.19 -8.95 -3.47
N GLY A 226 12.21 -9.01 -4.80
CA GLY A 226 11.34 -8.14 -5.56
C GLY A 226 9.87 -8.57 -5.50
N SER A 227 9.55 -9.85 -5.24
CA SER A 227 8.16 -10.25 -4.94
C SER A 227 7.66 -9.66 -3.62
N LEU A 228 8.54 -9.50 -2.62
CA LEU A 228 8.19 -8.84 -1.36
C LEU A 228 8.10 -7.31 -1.53
N ALA A 229 9.12 -6.70 -2.13
CA ALA A 229 9.28 -5.25 -2.18
C ALA A 229 8.39 -4.57 -3.23
N PHE A 230 8.21 -5.17 -4.40
CA PHE A 230 7.42 -4.61 -5.49
C PHE A 230 5.95 -5.07 -5.50
N TYR A 231 5.53 -5.85 -4.50
CA TYR A 231 4.13 -6.20 -4.35
C TYR A 231 3.26 -4.98 -4.04
N ALA A 232 3.78 -3.97 -3.35
CA ALA A 232 3.05 -2.77 -2.99
C ALA A 232 2.58 -1.99 -4.23
N LYS A 233 1.41 -1.34 -4.15
CA LYS A 233 0.95 -0.41 -5.19
C LYS A 233 1.94 0.75 -5.31
N SER A 234 2.53 0.94 -6.48
CA SER A 234 3.53 1.99 -6.69
C SER A 234 2.89 3.35 -6.96
N PRO A 235 3.65 4.46 -6.83
CA PRO A 235 3.22 5.78 -7.28
C PRO A 235 2.64 5.80 -8.71
N ALA A 236 3.21 5.00 -9.62
CA ALA A 236 2.73 4.89 -10.99
C ALA A 236 1.30 4.33 -11.06
N TYR A 237 0.94 3.39 -10.18
CA TYR A 237 -0.43 2.88 -10.09
C TYR A 237 -1.43 3.97 -9.69
N TYR A 238 -1.13 4.74 -8.64
CA TYR A 238 -2.04 5.78 -8.15
C TYR A 238 -2.19 6.90 -9.18
N PHE A 239 -1.09 7.31 -9.80
CA PHE A 239 -1.10 8.31 -10.85
C PHE A 239 -2.00 7.91 -12.03
N LEU A 240 -1.93 6.65 -12.47
CA LEU A 240 -2.79 6.14 -13.55
C LEU A 240 -4.25 5.98 -13.14
N SER A 241 -4.49 5.57 -11.89
CA SER A 241 -5.83 5.26 -11.37
C SER A 241 -6.65 6.52 -11.04
N LEU A 242 -5.98 7.64 -10.72
CA LEU A 242 -6.61 8.92 -10.39
C LEU A 242 -6.67 9.89 -11.56
N TRP A 243 -6.27 9.46 -12.75
CA TRP A 243 -6.13 10.37 -13.89
C TRP A 243 -7.46 10.66 -14.57
N GLN A 244 -8.21 11.60 -14.00
CA GLN A 244 -9.49 12.06 -14.54
C GLN A 244 -9.33 13.09 -15.67
N ASP A 245 -8.19 13.79 -15.72
CA ASP A 245 -8.04 14.96 -16.61
C ASP A 245 -7.73 14.63 -18.08
N PHE A 246 -7.69 13.35 -18.45
CA PHE A 246 -7.33 12.94 -19.81
C PHE A 246 -8.14 13.60 -20.91
N PRO A 247 -9.48 13.67 -20.81
CA PRO A 247 -10.31 14.35 -21.80
C PRO A 247 -9.95 15.85 -21.89
N TYR A 248 -9.68 16.50 -20.77
CA TYR A 248 -9.32 17.92 -20.75
C TYR A 248 -7.94 18.19 -21.34
N LEU A 249 -6.95 17.34 -21.07
CA LEU A 249 -5.61 17.43 -21.66
C LEU A 249 -5.65 17.20 -23.18
N GLN A 250 -6.52 16.32 -23.69
CA GLN A 250 -6.75 16.14 -25.12
C GLN A 250 -7.37 17.40 -25.76
N VAL A 251 -8.35 18.02 -25.09
CA VAL A 251 -8.99 19.26 -25.56
C VAL A 251 -8.00 20.42 -25.62
N LEU A 252 -7.00 20.46 -24.74
CA LEU A 252 -5.90 21.43 -24.76
C LEU A 252 -4.85 21.17 -25.87
N GLY A 253 -5.05 20.16 -26.72
CA GLY A 253 -4.12 19.83 -27.81
C GLY A 253 -2.81 19.21 -27.34
N LEU A 254 -2.71 18.80 -26.07
CA LEU A 254 -1.50 18.15 -25.55
C LEU A 254 -1.43 16.73 -26.07
N ASN A 255 -0.27 16.37 -26.63
CA ASN A 255 -0.01 14.98 -26.99
C ASN A 255 0.14 14.15 -25.71
N LEU A 256 -0.92 13.40 -25.39
CA LEU A 256 -0.98 12.55 -24.19
C LEU A 256 0.19 11.60 -24.09
N THR A 257 0.66 11.02 -25.20
CA THR A 257 1.80 10.08 -25.16
C THR A 257 3.08 10.78 -24.72
N ARG A 258 3.33 12.00 -25.22
CA ARG A 258 4.49 12.81 -24.84
C ARG A 258 4.38 13.37 -23.43
N PHE A 259 3.16 13.54 -22.90
CA PHE A 259 2.93 14.00 -21.53
C PHE A 259 3.02 12.87 -20.50
N LEU A 260 2.38 11.73 -20.79
CA LEU A 260 2.25 10.59 -19.90
C LEU A 260 3.53 9.79 -19.75
N LEU A 261 4.12 9.44 -20.88
CA LEU A 261 5.22 8.50 -20.95
C LEU A 261 6.40 8.94 -20.07
N PRO A 262 6.89 10.19 -20.13
CA PRO A 262 8.00 10.60 -19.28
C PRO A 262 7.64 10.59 -17.79
N LYS A 263 6.39 10.95 -17.44
CA LYS A 263 5.93 10.97 -16.04
C LYS A 263 5.79 9.55 -15.47
N LEU A 264 5.22 8.63 -16.26
CA LEU A 264 5.12 7.21 -15.89
C LEU A 264 6.48 6.55 -15.78
N LEU A 265 7.39 6.82 -16.73
CA LEU A 265 8.76 6.33 -16.68
C LEU A 265 9.50 6.88 -15.47
N GLY A 266 9.36 8.18 -15.17
CA GLY A 266 9.96 8.80 -13.98
C GLY A 266 9.48 8.17 -12.68
N LEU A 267 8.16 7.99 -12.51
CA LEU A 267 7.60 7.31 -11.34
C LEU A 267 8.01 5.84 -11.28
N ALA A 268 8.12 5.16 -12.41
CA ALA A 268 8.54 3.77 -12.46
C ALA A 268 10.02 3.60 -12.10
N LEU A 269 10.89 4.48 -12.59
CA LEU A 269 12.31 4.51 -12.26
C LEU A 269 12.53 4.83 -10.77
N LEU A 270 11.76 5.78 -10.22
CA LEU A 270 11.80 6.09 -8.80
C LEU A 270 11.39 4.87 -7.97
N SER A 271 10.28 4.21 -8.32
CA SER A 271 9.77 3.04 -7.60
C SER A 271 10.76 1.88 -7.63
N TYR A 272 11.37 1.62 -8.79
CA TYR A 272 12.43 0.63 -8.93
C TYR A 272 13.67 1.00 -8.11
N GLY A 273 14.15 2.24 -8.26
CA GLY A 273 15.36 2.73 -7.62
C GLY A 273 15.30 2.70 -6.09
N LEU A 274 14.14 3.01 -5.50
CA LEU A 274 13.92 2.93 -4.05
C LEU A 274 14.19 1.53 -3.47
N VAL A 275 13.99 0.48 -4.26
CA VAL A 275 14.21 -0.91 -3.82
C VAL A 275 15.56 -1.43 -4.29
N ALA A 276 15.89 -1.20 -5.56
CA ALA A 276 17.10 -1.73 -6.16
C ALA A 276 18.37 -1.12 -5.56
N LEU A 277 18.40 0.19 -5.28
CA LEU A 277 19.61 0.83 -4.78
C LEU A 277 20.01 0.33 -3.38
N PRO A 278 19.14 0.33 -2.36
CA PRO A 278 19.50 -0.23 -1.04
C PRO A 278 19.92 -1.70 -1.13
N PHE A 279 19.25 -2.48 -2.00
CA PHE A 279 19.56 -3.89 -2.19
C PHE A 279 20.90 -4.13 -2.84
N LEU A 280 21.24 -3.38 -3.88
CA LEU A 280 22.54 -3.46 -4.55
C LEU A 280 23.67 -2.99 -3.64
N VAL A 281 23.44 -1.93 -2.84
CA VAL A 281 24.43 -1.47 -1.85
C VAL A 281 24.69 -2.56 -0.80
N TYR A 282 23.65 -3.19 -0.26
CA TYR A 282 23.81 -4.31 0.66
C TYR A 282 24.56 -5.48 0.00
N TYR A 283 24.16 -5.87 -1.21
CA TYR A 283 24.73 -7.03 -1.90
C TYR A 283 26.21 -6.81 -2.33
N GLY A 284 26.55 -5.60 -2.76
CA GLY A 284 27.93 -5.25 -3.12
C GLY A 284 28.83 -5.01 -1.91
N CYS A 285 28.41 -4.17 -0.96
CA CYS A 285 29.28 -3.72 0.13
C CYS A 285 29.36 -4.69 1.31
N TRP A 286 28.30 -5.45 1.61
CA TRP A 286 28.26 -6.30 2.80
C TRP A 286 28.40 -7.78 2.49
N GLN A 287 27.96 -8.20 1.31
CA GLN A 287 28.02 -9.59 0.87
C GLN A 287 29.20 -9.86 -0.09
N GLY A 288 29.94 -8.82 -0.49
CA GLY A 288 31.15 -8.94 -1.31
C GLY A 288 30.91 -9.42 -2.74
N ALA A 289 29.73 -9.17 -3.31
CA ALA A 289 29.39 -9.63 -4.65
C ALA A 289 30.14 -8.87 -5.75
N ASP A 290 30.57 -9.60 -6.79
CA ASP A 290 31.24 -9.02 -7.96
C ASP A 290 30.28 -8.15 -8.79
N LEU A 291 30.84 -7.20 -9.55
CA LEU A 291 30.08 -6.28 -10.39
C LEU A 291 29.15 -6.99 -11.39
N GLY A 292 29.59 -8.13 -11.95
CA GLY A 292 28.75 -8.96 -12.81
C GLY A 292 27.53 -9.54 -12.10
N GLN A 293 27.69 -9.97 -10.84
CA GLN A 293 26.59 -10.47 -10.01
C GLN A 293 25.62 -9.32 -9.67
N MET A 294 26.14 -8.15 -9.31
CA MET A 294 25.33 -6.96 -9.04
C MET A 294 24.50 -6.53 -10.26
N LEU A 295 25.09 -6.53 -11.46
CA LEU A 295 24.37 -6.22 -12.70
C LEU A 295 23.29 -7.26 -13.02
N SER A 296 23.59 -8.55 -12.84
CA SER A 296 22.62 -9.62 -13.05
C SER A 296 21.43 -9.54 -12.09
N LEU A 297 21.69 -9.17 -10.83
CA LEU A 297 20.69 -8.97 -9.80
C LEU A 297 19.82 -7.74 -10.11
N ALA A 298 20.42 -6.63 -10.53
CA ALA A 298 19.70 -5.43 -10.95
C ALA A 298 18.77 -5.74 -12.14
N LEU A 299 19.27 -6.45 -13.16
CA LEU A 299 18.47 -6.84 -14.31
C LEU A 299 17.29 -7.75 -13.91
N ALA A 300 17.53 -8.72 -13.04
CA ALA A 300 16.49 -9.63 -12.54
C ALA A 300 15.42 -8.89 -11.73
N LEU A 301 15.81 -7.96 -10.85
CA LEU A 301 14.89 -7.09 -10.12
C LEU A 301 14.09 -6.19 -11.05
N TRP A 302 14.71 -5.67 -12.10
CA TRP A 302 14.02 -4.82 -13.09
C TRP A 302 12.97 -5.59 -13.88
N LEU A 303 13.28 -6.81 -14.31
CA LEU A 303 12.33 -7.69 -15.01
C LEU A 303 11.13 -8.02 -14.14
N LEU A 304 11.36 -8.35 -12.87
CA LEU A 304 10.31 -8.66 -11.92
C LEU A 304 9.46 -7.43 -11.58
N TYR A 305 10.11 -6.28 -11.36
CA TYR A 305 9.43 -5.02 -11.17
C TYR A 305 8.50 -4.73 -12.35
N GLY A 306 8.99 -4.82 -13.59
CA GLY A 306 8.19 -4.59 -14.79
C GLY A 306 7.01 -5.56 -14.92
N LEU A 307 7.20 -6.84 -14.56
CA LEU A 307 6.13 -7.83 -14.53
C LEU A 307 5.02 -7.43 -13.54
N LEU A 308 5.36 -7.20 -12.28
CA LEU A 308 4.40 -6.84 -11.23
C LEU A 308 3.72 -5.50 -11.54
N GLN A 309 4.49 -4.52 -12.02
CA GLN A 309 3.99 -3.20 -12.36
C GLN A 309 3.02 -3.24 -13.55
N SER A 310 3.26 -4.11 -14.53
CA SER A 310 2.36 -4.27 -15.68
C SER A 310 0.97 -4.80 -15.29
N PHE A 311 0.88 -5.61 -14.24
CA PHE A 311 -0.42 -6.00 -13.65
C PHE A 311 -1.09 -4.83 -12.94
N GLN A 312 -0.35 -4.06 -12.16
CA GLN A 312 -0.89 -2.86 -11.51
C GLN A 312 -1.43 -1.85 -12.53
N TRP A 313 -0.74 -1.64 -13.65
CA TRP A 313 -1.23 -0.79 -14.74
C TRP A 313 -2.53 -1.32 -15.37
N ARG A 314 -2.70 -2.64 -15.45
CA ARG A 314 -3.98 -3.22 -15.89
C ARG A 314 -5.07 -3.07 -14.83
N GLU A 315 -4.74 -3.14 -13.56
CA GLU A 315 -5.68 -2.85 -12.47
C GLU A 315 -6.12 -1.38 -12.49
N SER A 316 -5.27 -0.43 -12.87
CA SER A 316 -5.64 0.99 -12.92
C SER A 316 -6.71 1.29 -13.98
N LEU A 317 -6.75 0.53 -15.08
CA LEU A 317 -7.79 0.64 -16.11
C LEU A 317 -9.21 0.48 -15.56
N PHE A 318 -9.38 -0.34 -14.52
CA PHE A 318 -10.68 -0.54 -13.89
C PHE A 318 -11.23 0.75 -13.25
N PHE A 319 -10.33 1.65 -12.82
CA PHE A 319 -10.68 2.93 -12.22
C PHE A 319 -10.83 4.05 -13.26
N LYS A 320 -10.44 3.85 -14.52
CA LYS A 320 -10.58 4.85 -15.60
C LYS A 320 -12.01 5.39 -15.71
N GLY A 321 -13.02 4.52 -15.58
CA GLY A 321 -14.43 4.87 -15.65
C GLY A 321 -15.08 5.24 -14.31
N LYS A 322 -14.30 5.31 -13.22
CA LYS A 322 -14.80 5.60 -11.88
C LYS A 322 -14.21 6.93 -11.46
N TYR A 323 -15.07 7.92 -11.24
CA TYR A 323 -14.69 9.28 -10.83
C TYR A 323 -14.10 9.32 -9.40
N MET A 324 -12.95 8.68 -9.20
CA MET A 324 -12.20 8.62 -7.94
C MET A 324 -11.27 9.82 -7.82
N ALA A 325 -11.57 10.73 -6.91
CA ALA A 325 -10.82 11.97 -6.71
C ALA A 325 -9.57 11.78 -5.83
N HIS A 326 -9.54 10.76 -4.97
CA HIS A 326 -8.47 10.60 -3.99
C HIS A 326 -7.93 9.17 -3.88
N ALA A 327 -6.62 9.04 -3.60
CA ALA A 327 -5.96 7.73 -3.45
C ALA A 327 -6.60 6.84 -2.37
N LYS A 328 -7.09 7.44 -1.28
CA LYS A 328 -7.83 6.72 -0.24
C LYS A 328 -9.09 6.04 -0.77
N GLU A 329 -9.75 6.64 -1.75
CA GLU A 329 -10.96 6.08 -2.37
C GLU A 329 -10.60 4.79 -3.12
N ILE A 330 -9.48 4.78 -3.84
CA ILE A 330 -8.94 3.57 -4.49
C ILE A 330 -8.58 2.48 -3.47
N GLU A 331 -8.07 2.85 -2.29
CA GLU A 331 -7.72 1.90 -1.23
C GLU A 331 -8.94 1.33 -0.50
N ALA A 332 -9.95 2.17 -0.27
CA ALA A 332 -11.21 1.77 0.33
C ALA A 332 -12.12 1.01 -0.66
N TYR A 333 -11.84 1.17 -1.97
CA TYR A 333 -12.56 0.46 -3.01
C TYR A 333 -12.23 -1.02 -3.01
N ARG A 334 -13.26 -1.85 -2.91
CA ARG A 334 -13.10 -3.30 -3.00
C ARG A 334 -13.11 -3.73 -4.45
N LEU A 335 -11.95 -4.16 -4.93
CA LEU A 335 -11.86 -4.80 -6.23
C LEU A 335 -12.64 -6.12 -6.23
N PRO A 336 -13.14 -6.57 -7.40
CA PRO A 336 -13.73 -7.90 -7.49
C PRO A 336 -12.74 -8.99 -7.05
N LEU A 337 -13.23 -10.02 -6.36
CA LEU A 337 -12.42 -11.11 -5.79
C LEU A 337 -11.49 -11.77 -6.84
N VAL A 338 -11.94 -11.84 -8.09
CA VAL A 338 -11.17 -12.34 -9.23
C VAL A 338 -9.82 -11.62 -9.38
N TYR A 339 -9.75 -10.32 -9.12
CA TYR A 339 -8.50 -9.55 -9.21
C TYR A 339 -7.53 -9.93 -8.07
N TYR A 340 -8.03 -10.07 -6.84
CA TYR A 340 -7.22 -10.50 -5.70
C TYR A 340 -6.68 -11.92 -5.90
N VAL A 341 -7.53 -12.85 -6.34
CA VAL A 341 -7.12 -14.24 -6.61
C VAL A 341 -6.08 -14.28 -7.72
N ARG A 342 -6.29 -13.57 -8.85
CA ARG A 342 -5.31 -13.51 -9.94
C ARG A 342 -3.96 -12.98 -9.48
N ARG A 343 -3.96 -11.90 -8.68
CA ARG A 343 -2.73 -11.29 -8.16
C ARG A 343 -2.00 -12.20 -7.17
N ILE A 344 -2.73 -12.87 -6.27
CA ILE A 344 -2.16 -13.83 -5.31
C ILE A 344 -1.60 -15.06 -6.04
N CYS A 345 -2.37 -15.66 -6.96
CA CYS A 345 -1.91 -16.79 -7.76
C CYS A 345 -0.66 -16.44 -8.56
N LEU A 346 -0.58 -15.21 -9.10
CA LEU A 346 0.61 -14.77 -9.83
C LEU A 346 1.82 -14.61 -8.91
N SER A 347 1.65 -13.97 -7.74
CA SER A 347 2.71 -13.86 -6.74
C SER A 347 3.20 -15.24 -6.31
N LEU A 348 2.27 -16.15 -5.96
CA LEU A 348 2.60 -17.52 -5.58
C LEU A 348 3.26 -18.28 -6.73
N SER A 349 2.84 -18.07 -7.97
CA SER A 349 3.48 -18.70 -9.13
C SER A 349 4.90 -18.18 -9.34
N LEU A 350 5.16 -16.88 -9.14
CA LEU A 350 6.50 -16.30 -9.22
C LEU A 350 7.39 -16.80 -8.07
N THR A 351 6.86 -16.93 -6.85
CA THR A 351 7.58 -17.46 -5.70
C THR A 351 7.82 -18.97 -5.84
N ALA A 352 6.85 -19.75 -6.32
CA ALA A 352 7.01 -21.19 -6.58
C ALA A 352 7.97 -21.44 -7.74
N PHE A 353 7.90 -20.63 -8.80
CA PHE A 353 8.85 -20.64 -9.90
C PHE A 353 10.25 -20.30 -9.38
N ALA A 354 10.41 -19.30 -8.52
CA ALA A 354 11.68 -19.01 -7.86
C ALA A 354 12.21 -20.22 -7.08
N PHE A 355 11.36 -20.87 -6.27
CA PHE A 355 11.74 -22.04 -5.47
C PHE A 355 12.16 -23.24 -6.33
N LEU A 356 11.46 -23.49 -7.44
CA LEU A 356 11.84 -24.52 -8.41
C LEU A 356 13.16 -24.17 -9.13
N PHE A 357 13.38 -22.89 -9.44
CA PHE A 357 14.62 -22.38 -10.04
C PHE A 357 15.81 -22.36 -9.08
N ALA A 358 15.56 -22.24 -7.77
CA ALA A 358 16.60 -22.31 -6.73
C ALA A 358 17.39 -23.64 -6.81
N ARG A 359 16.76 -24.70 -7.32
CA ARG A 359 17.37 -26.01 -7.52
C ARG A 359 18.13 -26.18 -8.84
N GLN A 360 18.01 -25.24 -9.79
CA GLN A 360 18.63 -25.35 -11.12
C GLN A 360 19.29 -24.04 -11.57
N THR A 361 20.61 -23.98 -11.47
CA THR A 361 21.44 -22.81 -11.81
C THR A 361 21.92 -22.86 -13.28
N SER A 362 21.00 -22.86 -14.26
CA SER A 362 21.43 -22.80 -15.67
C SER A 362 21.10 -21.45 -16.34
N LEU A 363 22.13 -20.83 -16.93
CA LEU A 363 22.06 -19.57 -17.67
C LEU A 363 21.02 -19.56 -18.82
N PRO A 364 20.76 -20.66 -19.55
CA PRO A 364 19.71 -20.70 -20.57
C PRO A 364 18.30 -20.48 -20.00
N LEU A 365 18.03 -20.98 -18.79
CA LEU A 365 16.74 -20.80 -18.13
C LEU A 365 16.53 -19.34 -17.67
N PHE A 366 17.61 -18.65 -17.24
CA PHE A 366 17.59 -17.22 -16.95
C PHE A 366 17.19 -16.41 -18.20
N ILE A 367 17.81 -16.70 -19.34
CA ILE A 367 17.49 -16.06 -20.63
C ILE A 367 16.04 -16.37 -21.02
N GLY A 368 15.59 -17.61 -20.87
CA GLY A 368 14.20 -18.00 -21.12
C GLY A 368 13.20 -17.22 -20.27
N PHE A 369 13.45 -17.09 -18.96
CA PHE A 369 12.62 -16.29 -18.06
C PHE A 369 12.60 -14.81 -18.45
N ALA A 370 13.76 -14.24 -18.79
CA ALA A 370 13.87 -12.85 -19.23
C ALA A 370 13.05 -12.59 -20.51
N LEU A 371 13.14 -13.49 -21.49
CA LEU A 371 12.38 -13.40 -22.74
C LEU A 371 10.87 -13.49 -22.50
N VAL A 372 10.42 -14.47 -21.72
CA VAL A 372 8.99 -14.60 -21.36
C VAL A 372 8.49 -13.35 -20.64
N SER A 373 9.30 -12.82 -19.71
CA SER A 373 8.97 -11.60 -18.96
C SER A 373 8.78 -10.39 -19.88
N LEU A 374 9.70 -10.20 -20.83
CA LEU A 374 9.63 -9.12 -21.82
C LEU A 374 8.41 -9.26 -22.74
N VAL A 375 8.08 -10.46 -23.20
CA VAL A 375 6.88 -10.72 -24.02
C VAL A 375 5.61 -10.38 -23.25
N VAL A 376 5.50 -10.82 -21.99
CA VAL A 376 4.35 -10.49 -21.13
C VAL A 376 4.23 -8.99 -20.92
N GLN A 377 5.34 -8.29 -20.64
CA GLN A 377 5.35 -6.83 -20.49
C GLN A 377 4.87 -6.12 -21.76
N ALA A 378 5.35 -6.54 -22.94
CA ALA A 378 4.95 -5.95 -24.22
C ALA A 378 3.45 -6.14 -24.50
N LEU A 379 2.90 -7.34 -24.24
CA LEU A 379 1.47 -7.62 -24.37
C LEU A 379 0.63 -6.81 -23.38
N ASN A 380 1.10 -6.67 -22.15
CA ASN A 380 0.42 -5.89 -21.11
C ASN A 380 0.39 -4.40 -21.46
N TYR A 381 1.52 -3.86 -21.92
CA TYR A 381 1.66 -2.47 -22.34
C TYR A 381 0.81 -2.16 -23.58
N ARG A 382 0.82 -3.02 -24.61
CA ARG A 382 -0.02 -2.86 -25.80
C ARG A 382 -1.51 -2.85 -25.45
N TYR A 383 -1.94 -3.76 -24.58
CA TYR A 383 -3.32 -3.80 -24.09
C TYR A 383 -3.68 -2.51 -23.35
N PHE A 384 -2.79 -2.04 -22.48
CA PHE A 384 -2.96 -0.81 -21.72
C PHE A 384 -3.13 0.41 -22.62
N LEU A 385 -2.23 0.60 -23.60
CA LEU A 385 -2.31 1.71 -24.55
C LEU A 385 -3.62 1.68 -25.34
N LYS A 386 -4.05 0.51 -25.83
CA LYS A 386 -5.30 0.38 -26.56
C LYS A 386 -6.49 0.85 -25.70
N GLN A 387 -6.56 0.44 -24.43
CA GLN A 387 -7.67 0.78 -23.54
C GLN A 387 -7.60 2.19 -22.93
N TYR A 388 -6.45 2.87 -22.96
CA TYR A 388 -6.36 4.28 -22.54
C TYR A 388 -6.67 5.25 -23.69
N HIS A 389 -6.37 4.88 -24.93
CA HIS A 389 -6.60 5.73 -26.11
C HIS A 389 -8.03 5.72 -26.66
N TYR A 390 -8.81 4.66 -26.39
CA TYR A 390 -10.28 4.63 -26.51
C TYR A 390 -10.89 4.90 -25.15
#